data_AF-Q6XW16-F1
#
_entry.id   AF-Q6XW16-F1
#
_cell.length_a   1.000
_cell.length_b   1.000
_cell.length_c   1.000
_cell.angle_alpha   90.00
_cell.angle_beta   90.00
_cell.angle_gamma   90.00
#
_symmetry.space_group_name_H-M   'P 1'
#
loop_
_entity.id
_entity.type
_entity.pdbx_description
1 polymer ?
#
loop_
_entity_poly.entity_id
_entity_poly.type
_entity_poly.pdbx_seq_one_letter_code
_entity_poly.pdbx_strand_id
1 'polypeptide(L)'
;ENPRVPIVVTGNDFSTLYAPLIRDGRMEKFYWAPTRDDRIGVCKGIFQTDNVSDESVVKIVDTFPGQSIDFFGALRARVYDDEVRKWVTSTGIENIGKKLVNSRDGPVTFEQPKMTVEKLLEYGHMLVQEQDNVKRVQLADTYMSQAALGDANQDAMKTGTFYGKGAQQGTLPVPAGCTDQTAKNFDPTARSDDGSCLYTF
;
A
#
# COMPACT_ATOMS: atom_id res chain seq x y z
N GLU A 1 21.10 -20.61 42.21
CA GLU A 1 19.74 -20.39 41.68
C GLU A 1 19.84 -19.64 40.37
N ASN A 2 19.03 -19.98 39.36
CA ASN A 2 19.01 -19.22 38.11
C ASN A 2 18.05 -18.03 38.24
N PRO A 3 18.44 -16.83 37.77
CA PRO A 3 17.58 -15.65 37.83
C PRO A 3 16.38 -15.79 36.89
N ARG A 4 15.21 -15.32 37.33
CA ARG A 4 14.01 -15.24 36.48
C ARG A 4 14.08 -14.00 35.60
N VAL A 5 13.92 -14.18 34.29
CA VAL A 5 13.89 -13.09 33.31
C VAL A 5 12.50 -13.01 32.67
N PRO A 6 11.76 -11.90 32.82
CA PRO A 6 10.49 -11.72 32.12
C PRO A 6 10.74 -11.49 30.62
N ILE A 7 9.89 -12.06 29.78
CA ILE A 7 9.94 -11.89 28.32
C ILE A 7 8.69 -11.11 27.89
N VAL A 8 8.88 -10.03 27.15
CA VAL A 8 7.80 -9.21 26.57
C VAL A 8 7.84 -9.36 25.05
N VAL A 9 6.69 -9.66 24.45
CA VAL A 9 6.56 -9.86 23.00
C VAL A 9 5.41 -9.01 22.47
N THR A 10 5.64 -8.29 21.38
CA THR A 10 4.63 -7.48 20.68
C THR A 10 4.37 -8.06 19.29
N GLY A 11 3.11 -8.09 18.86
CA GLY A 11 2.72 -8.62 17.55
C GLY A 11 1.29 -8.25 17.20
N ASN A 12 0.96 -8.33 15.92
CA ASN A 12 -0.36 -7.95 15.41
C ASN A 12 -1.44 -8.99 15.74
N ASP A 13 -1.14 -10.26 15.48
CA ASP A 13 -2.01 -11.39 15.81
C ASP A 13 -1.16 -12.60 16.21
N PHE A 14 -1.44 -13.14 17.40
CA PHE A 14 -0.77 -14.33 17.93
C PHE A 14 -1.54 -15.62 17.67
N SER A 15 -2.62 -15.59 16.88
CA SER A 15 -3.47 -16.76 16.61
C SER A 15 -2.76 -17.88 15.84
N THR A 16 -1.71 -17.55 15.09
CA THR A 16 -0.92 -18.51 14.31
C THR A 16 0.23 -19.15 15.09
N LEU A 17 0.49 -18.73 16.33
CA LEU A 17 1.55 -19.34 17.14
C LEU A 17 1.15 -20.73 17.62
N TYR A 18 2.18 -21.54 17.92
CA TYR A 18 2.01 -22.89 18.45
C TYR A 18 1.19 -22.85 19.74
N ALA A 19 -0.03 -23.40 19.68
CA ALA A 19 -1.03 -23.27 20.74
C ALA A 19 -0.53 -23.60 22.17
N PRO A 20 0.37 -24.58 22.40
CA PRO A 20 0.96 -24.84 23.72
C PRO A 20 1.79 -23.70 24.33
N LEU A 21 2.32 -22.76 23.54
CA LEU A 21 3.01 -21.56 24.04
C LEU A 21 2.04 -20.49 24.55
N ILE A 22 0.78 -20.59 24.14
CA ILE A 22 -0.27 -19.59 24.38
C ILE A 22 -1.23 -20.05 25.49
N ARG A 23 -1.00 -21.24 26.06
CA ARG A 23 -1.85 -21.78 27.13
C ARG A 23 -1.67 -20.99 28.42
N ASP A 24 -2.75 -20.95 29.17
CA ASP A 24 -2.83 -20.29 30.47
C ASP A 24 -1.73 -20.81 31.41
N GLY A 25 -1.00 -19.87 32.05
CA GLY A 25 0.16 -20.16 32.91
C GLY A 25 1.55 -20.11 32.25
N ARG A 26 1.65 -19.89 30.92
CA ARG A 26 2.94 -19.70 30.22
C ARG A 26 3.09 -18.33 29.55
N MET A 27 1.97 -17.73 29.15
CA MET A 27 1.92 -16.44 28.47
C MET A 27 0.66 -15.71 28.91
N GLU A 28 0.80 -14.44 29.29
CA GLU A 28 -0.33 -13.54 29.49
C GLU A 28 -0.57 -12.76 28.19
N LYS A 29 -1.81 -12.77 27.70
CA LYS A 29 -2.21 -12.01 26.51
C LYS A 29 -2.87 -10.71 26.91
N PHE A 30 -2.31 -9.60 26.45
CA PHE A 30 -2.87 -8.27 26.64
C PHE A 30 -3.26 -7.68 25.28
N TYR A 31 -4.56 -7.47 25.08
CA TYR A 31 -5.08 -6.77 23.91
C TYR A 31 -5.20 -5.29 24.22
N TRP A 32 -4.49 -4.47 23.46
CA TRP A 32 -4.53 -3.02 23.62
C TRP A 32 -5.11 -2.37 22.36
N ALA A 33 -6.24 -1.69 22.55
CA ALA A 33 -6.83 -0.80 21.57
C ALA A 33 -6.91 0.60 22.20
N PRO A 34 -6.22 1.61 21.65
CA PRO A 34 -6.14 2.92 22.28
C PRO A 34 -7.51 3.60 22.32
N THR A 35 -7.88 4.09 23.49
CA THR A 35 -9.08 4.93 23.66
C THR A 35 -8.84 6.32 23.08
N ARG A 36 -9.91 7.13 22.98
CA ARG A 36 -9.77 8.53 22.56
C ARG A 36 -8.81 9.31 23.48
N ASP A 37 -8.91 9.10 24.79
CA ASP A 37 -8.08 9.80 25.76
C ASP A 37 -6.61 9.34 25.69
N ASP A 38 -6.37 8.04 25.44
CA ASP A 38 -5.01 7.53 25.18
C ASP A 38 -4.42 8.20 23.94
N ARG A 39 -5.19 8.31 22.86
CA ARG A 39 -4.72 8.96 21.62
C ARG A 39 -4.38 10.42 21.86
N ILE A 40 -5.23 11.16 22.57
CA ILE A 40 -4.96 12.56 22.94
C ILE A 40 -3.70 12.65 23.80
N GLY A 41 -3.57 11.80 24.83
CA GLY A 41 -2.42 11.77 25.71
C GLY A 41 -1.11 11.51 24.96
N VAL A 42 -1.10 10.53 24.06
CA VAL A 42 0.09 10.23 23.24
C VAL A 42 0.38 11.38 22.26
N CYS A 43 -0.64 11.97 21.63
CA CYS A 43 -0.45 13.12 20.74
C CYS A 43 0.10 14.35 21.47
N LYS A 44 -0.34 14.61 22.71
CA LYS A 44 0.25 15.67 23.54
C LYS A 44 1.74 15.43 23.78
N GLY A 45 2.14 14.16 23.99
CA GLY A 45 3.56 13.78 24.08
C GLY A 45 4.34 14.04 22.79
N ILE A 46 3.75 13.74 21.63
CA ILE A 46 4.39 13.97 20.32
C ILE A 46 4.66 15.46 20.08
N PHE A 47 3.71 16.34 20.42
CA PHE A 47 3.81 17.79 20.21
C PHE A 47 4.34 18.57 21.42
N GLN A 48 4.82 17.89 22.47
CA GLN A 48 5.25 18.52 23.72
C GLN A 48 6.35 19.57 23.51
N THR A 49 7.29 19.33 22.61
CA THR A 49 8.39 20.24 22.32
C THR A 49 7.99 21.41 21.43
N ASP A 50 6.82 21.35 20.79
CA ASP A 50 6.42 22.28 19.74
C ASP A 50 5.47 23.38 20.25
N ASN A 51 5.19 23.39 21.57
CA ASN A 51 4.35 24.37 22.27
C ASN A 51 2.94 24.54 21.64
N VAL A 52 2.37 23.44 21.16
CA VAL A 52 1.00 23.39 20.62
C VAL A 52 0.00 23.35 21.79
N SER A 53 -1.08 24.12 21.70
CA SER A 53 -2.09 24.14 22.77
C SER A 53 -2.80 22.78 22.90
N ASP A 54 -3.22 22.43 24.12
CA ASP A 54 -3.96 21.18 24.34
C ASP A 54 -5.28 21.12 23.53
N GLU A 55 -5.95 22.26 23.39
CA GLU A 55 -7.18 22.39 22.58
C GLU A 55 -6.92 22.10 21.10
N SER A 56 -5.78 22.59 20.59
CA SER A 56 -5.29 22.31 19.24
C SER A 56 -5.06 20.81 19.01
N VAL A 57 -4.40 20.14 19.96
CA VAL A 57 -4.13 18.69 19.87
C VAL A 57 -5.44 17.90 19.86
N VAL A 58 -6.37 18.24 20.75
CA VAL A 58 -7.69 17.59 20.81
C VAL A 58 -8.42 17.75 19.47
N LYS A 59 -8.45 18.96 18.90
CA LYS A 59 -9.07 19.23 17.61
C LYS A 59 -8.46 18.41 16.47
N ILE A 60 -7.14 18.26 16.45
CA ILE A 60 -6.44 17.48 15.42
C ILE A 60 -6.79 15.99 15.55
N VAL A 61 -6.76 15.43 16.77
CA VAL A 61 -7.10 14.02 17.01
C VAL A 61 -8.56 13.72 16.63
N ASP A 62 -9.48 14.63 16.97
CA ASP A 62 -10.90 14.49 16.65
C ASP A 62 -11.18 14.65 15.14
N THR A 63 -10.36 15.41 14.42
CA THR A 63 -10.49 15.56 12.95
C THR A 63 -10.08 14.29 12.21
N PHE A 64 -9.16 13.49 12.78
CA PHE A 64 -8.63 12.28 12.17
C PHE A 64 -8.91 11.03 13.03
N PRO A 65 -10.18 10.64 13.24
CA PRO A 65 -10.54 9.59 14.19
C PRO A 65 -10.08 8.19 13.76
N GLY A 66 -9.98 7.92 12.46
CA GLY A 66 -9.56 6.61 11.92
C GLY A 66 -8.05 6.43 11.74
N GLN A 67 -7.24 7.44 12.07
CA GLN A 67 -5.79 7.38 11.91
C GLN A 67 -5.10 6.80 13.15
N SER A 68 -4.09 5.96 12.92
CA SER A 68 -3.25 5.39 13.97
C SER A 68 -2.35 6.47 14.61
N ILE A 69 -1.72 6.17 15.75
CA ILE A 69 -0.93 7.15 16.51
C ILE A 69 0.32 7.61 15.75
N ASP A 70 0.92 6.70 14.98
CA ASP A 70 2.07 6.98 14.11
C ASP A 70 1.77 8.07 13.06
N PHE A 71 0.53 8.22 12.62
CA PHE A 71 0.09 9.29 11.73
C PHE A 71 0.45 10.67 12.29
N PHE A 72 0.26 10.92 13.58
CA PHE A 72 0.56 12.22 14.18
C PHE A 72 2.07 12.46 14.31
N GLY A 73 2.86 11.39 14.47
CA GLY A 73 4.32 11.46 14.37
C GLY A 73 4.79 11.80 12.96
N ALA A 74 4.18 11.17 11.94
CA ALA A 74 4.44 11.46 10.54
C ALA A 74 4.01 12.89 10.16
N LEU A 75 2.88 13.35 10.69
CA LEU A 75 2.39 14.72 10.53
C LEU A 75 3.41 15.74 11.05
N ARG A 76 3.89 15.53 12.28
CA ARG A 76 4.95 16.35 12.87
C ARG A 76 6.19 16.38 11.98
N ALA A 77 6.68 15.21 11.58
CA ALA A 77 7.86 15.09 10.72
C ALA A 77 7.71 15.83 9.39
N ARG A 78 6.54 15.76 8.74
CA ARG A 78 6.29 16.46 7.48
C ARG A 78 6.42 17.97 7.56
N VAL A 79 6.05 18.58 8.69
CA VAL A 79 6.23 20.02 8.88
C VAL A 79 7.72 20.37 8.99
N TYR A 80 8.51 19.56 9.69
CA TYR A 80 9.96 19.73 9.74
C TYR A 80 10.62 19.52 8.37
N ASP A 81 10.20 18.49 7.64
CA ASP A 81 10.71 18.19 6.30
C ASP A 81 10.48 19.36 5.33
N ASP A 82 9.36 20.06 5.44
CA ASP A 82 9.07 21.23 4.62
C ASP A 82 10.03 22.40 4.91
N GLU A 83 10.36 22.66 6.17
CA GLU A 83 11.34 23.68 6.54
C GLU A 83 12.76 23.31 6.08
N VAL A 84 13.13 22.03 6.21
CA VAL A 84 14.40 21.52 5.68
C VAL A 84 14.42 21.68 4.16
N ARG A 85 13.32 21.37 3.46
CA ARG A 85 13.19 21.55 2.01
C ARG A 85 13.37 23.02 1.61
N LYS A 86 12.74 23.96 2.32
CA LYS A 86 12.94 25.41 2.07
C LYS A 86 14.39 25.82 2.25
N TRP A 87 15.08 25.29 3.27
CA TRP A 87 16.49 25.53 3.51
C TRP A 87 17.40 24.96 2.40
N VAL A 88 17.09 23.75 1.92
CA VAL A 88 17.76 23.11 0.78
C VAL A 88 17.61 23.97 -0.47
N THR A 89 16.39 24.45 -0.77
CA THR A 89 16.12 25.30 -1.92
C THR A 89 16.81 26.65 -1.82
N SER A 90 16.85 27.28 -0.64
CA SER A 90 17.48 28.59 -0.45
C SER A 90 19.01 28.54 -0.47
N THR A 91 19.61 27.47 0.03
CA THR A 91 21.08 27.27 0.00
C THR A 91 21.58 26.85 -1.39
N GLY A 92 20.73 26.14 -2.14
CA GLY A 92 21.07 25.55 -3.44
C GLY A 92 21.74 24.18 -3.28
N ILE A 93 21.29 23.21 -4.08
CA ILE A 93 21.67 21.78 -3.98
C ILE A 93 23.19 21.59 -4.03
N GLU A 94 23.87 22.33 -4.91
CA GLU A 94 25.32 22.33 -5.11
C GLU A 94 26.13 22.65 -3.83
N ASN A 95 25.56 23.47 -2.93
CA ASN A 95 26.28 24.01 -1.78
C ASN A 95 25.95 23.31 -0.45
N ILE A 96 24.96 22.42 -0.45
CA ILE A 96 24.50 21.73 0.77
C ILE A 96 25.61 20.87 1.38
N GLY A 97 26.31 20.11 0.55
CA GLY A 97 27.38 19.22 1.02
C GLY A 97 28.47 19.97 1.79
N LYS A 98 28.87 21.15 1.32
CA LYS A 98 29.89 22.00 1.95
C LYS A 98 29.41 22.62 3.28
N LYS A 99 28.11 22.91 3.41
CA LYS A 99 27.52 23.45 4.64
C LYS A 99 27.21 22.38 5.67
N LEU A 100 26.83 21.18 5.26
CA LEU A 100 26.50 20.08 6.18
C LEU A 100 27.73 19.32 6.65
N VAL A 101 28.69 19.09 5.75
CA VAL A 101 29.85 18.24 6.00
C VAL A 101 31.12 19.08 5.92
N ASN A 102 31.99 18.97 6.93
CA ASN A 102 33.26 19.69 7.03
C ASN A 102 33.15 21.22 6.98
N SER A 103 32.02 21.78 7.44
CA SER A 103 31.87 23.21 7.64
C SER A 103 32.72 23.69 8.81
N ARG A 104 33.38 24.85 8.65
CA ARG A 104 34.10 25.53 9.74
C ARG A 104 33.17 26.21 10.74
N ASP A 105 31.93 26.47 10.34
CA ASP A 105 30.93 27.21 11.11
C ASP A 105 30.12 26.30 12.07
N GLY A 106 30.45 25.00 12.13
CA GLY A 106 29.77 24.03 12.98
C GLY A 106 28.52 23.39 12.34
N PRO A 107 27.80 22.54 13.09
CA PRO A 107 26.60 21.87 12.60
C PRO A 107 25.46 22.88 12.37
N VAL A 108 24.71 22.71 11.28
CA VAL A 108 23.58 23.57 10.94
C VAL A 108 22.47 23.40 11.98
N THR A 109 22.15 24.48 12.68
CA THR A 109 21.04 24.53 13.63
C THR A 109 19.78 25.00 12.93
N PHE A 110 18.70 24.24 13.07
CA PHE A 110 17.37 24.63 12.58
C PHE A 110 16.55 25.22 13.71
N GLU A 111 15.87 26.34 13.43
CA GLU A 111 14.84 26.85 14.33
C GLU A 111 13.60 25.95 14.25
N GLN A 112 12.93 25.77 15.39
CA GLN A 112 11.72 24.97 15.42
C GLN A 112 10.59 25.67 14.65
N PRO A 113 9.90 24.98 13.73
CA PRO A 113 8.77 25.54 13.01
C PRO A 113 7.62 25.88 13.96
N LYS A 114 6.90 26.97 13.66
CA LYS A 114 5.65 27.28 14.33
C LYS A 114 4.58 26.27 13.90
N MET A 115 4.19 25.40 14.82
CA MET A 115 3.15 24.38 14.63
C MET A 115 1.76 24.96 14.90
N THR A 116 1.22 25.73 13.95
CA THR A 116 -0.17 26.22 14.06
C THR A 116 -1.17 25.11 13.74
N VAL A 117 -2.38 25.23 14.27
CA VAL A 117 -3.46 24.25 14.05
C VAL A 117 -3.79 24.13 12.57
N GLU A 118 -3.85 25.27 11.88
CA GLU A 118 -4.21 25.36 10.47
C GLU A 118 -3.19 24.60 9.62
N LYS A 119 -1.89 24.79 9.90
CA LYS A 119 -0.80 24.08 9.22
C LYS A 119 -0.92 22.57 9.48
N LEU A 120 -1.14 22.16 10.72
CA LEU A 120 -1.27 20.74 11.07
C LEU A 120 -2.51 20.08 10.43
N LEU A 121 -3.63 20.78 10.32
CA LEU A 121 -4.82 20.27 9.65
C LEU A 121 -4.60 20.15 8.13
N GLU A 122 -3.95 21.15 7.51
CA GLU A 122 -3.60 21.13 6.09
C GLU A 122 -2.71 19.93 5.74
N TYR A 123 -1.58 19.77 6.45
CA TYR A 123 -0.70 18.61 6.26
C TYR A 123 -1.39 17.29 6.61
N GLY A 124 -2.29 17.29 7.60
CA GLY A 124 -3.08 16.12 7.96
C GLY A 124 -3.95 15.64 6.80
N HIS A 125 -4.70 16.56 6.16
CA HIS A 125 -5.51 16.23 4.99
C HIS A 125 -4.66 15.78 3.79
N MET A 126 -3.52 16.43 3.57
CA MET A 126 -2.57 16.04 2.52
C MET A 126 -2.07 14.61 2.73
N LEU A 127 -1.70 14.24 3.96
CA LEU A 127 -1.24 12.89 4.29
C LEU A 127 -2.34 11.84 4.11
N VAL A 128 -3.57 12.14 4.52
CA VAL A 128 -4.71 11.24 4.29
C VAL A 128 -4.95 11.03 2.79
N GLN A 129 -4.88 12.11 2.01
CA GLN A 129 -5.02 12.03 0.56
C GLN A 129 -3.89 11.21 -0.08
N GLU A 130 -2.64 11.38 0.37
CA GLU A 130 -1.50 10.54 -0.06
C GLU A 130 -1.77 9.05 0.26
N GLN A 131 -2.23 8.73 1.47
CA GLN A 131 -2.57 7.35 1.86
C GLN A 131 -3.66 6.76 0.96
N ASP A 132 -4.72 7.51 0.69
CA ASP A 132 -5.84 7.04 -0.15
C ASP A 132 -5.41 6.87 -1.61
N ASN A 133 -4.54 7.74 -2.11
CA ASN A 133 -3.95 7.60 -3.44
C ASN A 133 -3.10 6.32 -3.55
N VAL A 134 -2.26 6.03 -2.56
CA VAL A 134 -1.46 4.79 -2.54
C VAL A 134 -2.36 3.56 -2.55
N LYS A 135 -3.42 3.55 -1.72
CA LYS A 135 -4.40 2.44 -1.71
C LYS A 135 -5.08 2.30 -3.07
N ARG A 136 -5.50 3.39 -3.70
CA ARG A 136 -6.13 3.37 -5.03
C ARG A 136 -5.20 2.82 -6.11
N VAL A 137 -3.95 3.25 -6.13
CA VAL A 137 -2.95 2.76 -7.10
C VAL A 137 -2.71 1.27 -6.91
N GLN A 138 -2.51 0.81 -5.68
CA GLN A 138 -2.33 -0.61 -5.38
C GLN A 138 -3.53 -1.46 -5.81
N LEU A 139 -4.75 -0.97 -5.57
CA LEU A 139 -5.97 -1.64 -6.03
C LEU A 139 -6.03 -1.71 -7.55
N ALA A 140 -5.75 -0.59 -8.24
CA ALA A 140 -5.72 -0.54 -9.70
C ALA A 140 -4.69 -1.52 -10.28
N ASP A 141 -3.48 -1.56 -9.74
CA ASP A 141 -2.43 -2.51 -10.14
C ASP A 141 -2.87 -3.97 -9.90
N THR A 142 -3.61 -4.23 -8.82
CA THR A 142 -4.16 -5.57 -8.55
C THR A 142 -5.21 -5.97 -9.60
N TYR A 143 -6.12 -5.07 -9.95
CA TYR A 143 -7.10 -5.33 -11.02
C TYR A 143 -6.44 -5.47 -12.39
N MET A 144 -5.46 -4.64 -12.73
CA MET A 144 -4.75 -4.71 -14.01
C MET A 144 -3.87 -5.94 -14.10
N SER A 145 -3.19 -6.34 -13.01
CA SER A 145 -2.43 -7.58 -12.97
C SER A 145 -3.34 -8.80 -13.02
N GLN A 146 -4.47 -8.82 -12.31
CA GLN A 146 -5.46 -9.90 -12.41
C GLN A 146 -6.14 -9.97 -13.79
N ALA A 147 -6.37 -8.83 -14.45
CA ALA A 147 -6.89 -8.79 -15.81
C ALA A 147 -5.84 -9.20 -16.86
N ALA A 148 -4.56 -8.86 -16.67
CA ALA A 148 -3.45 -9.29 -17.52
C ALA A 148 -3.02 -10.75 -17.28
N LEU A 149 -3.34 -11.31 -16.11
CA LEU A 149 -3.13 -12.71 -15.71
C LEU A 149 -4.44 -13.52 -15.73
N GLY A 150 -5.49 -13.03 -16.41
CA GLY A 150 -6.69 -13.81 -16.66
C GLY A 150 -6.37 -15.02 -17.55
N ASP A 151 -6.29 -16.19 -16.94
CA ASP A 151 -6.32 -17.55 -17.50
C ASP A 151 -5.30 -17.97 -18.59
N ALA A 152 -4.44 -17.11 -19.12
CA ALA A 152 -3.56 -17.51 -20.24
C ALA A 152 -2.22 -18.19 -19.83
N ASN A 153 -1.69 -17.93 -18.62
CA ASN A 153 -0.30 -18.27 -18.29
C ASN A 153 -0.09 -19.33 -17.21
N GLN A 154 -1.07 -19.61 -16.35
CA GLN A 154 -0.89 -20.65 -15.31
C GLN A 154 -0.96 -22.07 -15.88
N ASP A 155 -1.82 -22.32 -16.87
CA ASP A 155 -1.90 -23.64 -17.52
C ASP A 155 -0.72 -23.89 -18.49
N ALA A 156 -0.20 -22.84 -19.13
CA ALA A 156 0.90 -22.95 -20.09
C ALA A 156 2.26 -23.26 -19.44
N MET A 157 2.53 -22.78 -18.21
CA MET A 157 3.78 -23.09 -17.50
C MET A 157 3.80 -24.49 -16.87
N LYS A 158 2.65 -25.08 -16.54
CA LYS A 158 2.58 -26.46 -16.02
C LYS A 158 2.64 -27.54 -17.10
N THR A 159 2.26 -27.21 -18.33
CA THR A 159 2.23 -28.16 -19.46
C THR A 159 3.42 -28.04 -20.41
N GLY A 160 4.32 -27.06 -20.21
CA GLY A 160 5.54 -26.90 -21.00
C GLY A 160 5.32 -26.43 -22.45
N THR A 161 4.07 -26.16 -22.84
CA THR A 161 3.72 -25.64 -24.16
C THR A 161 3.61 -24.12 -24.12
N PHE A 162 4.77 -23.47 -24.19
CA PHE A 162 4.90 -22.03 -24.43
C PHE A 162 4.35 -21.70 -25.84
N TYR A 163 3.17 -21.06 -25.92
CA TYR A 163 2.56 -20.54 -27.15
C TYR A 163 3.29 -19.27 -27.68
N GLY A 164 4.62 -19.32 -27.80
CA GLY A 164 5.43 -18.21 -28.31
C GLY A 164 6.49 -18.62 -29.34
N LYS A 165 6.34 -19.80 -29.97
CA LYS A 165 7.16 -20.24 -31.11
C LYS A 165 6.36 -20.89 -32.24
N GLY A 166 5.14 -20.39 -32.50
CA GLY A 166 4.30 -20.79 -33.64
C GLY A 166 4.11 -19.72 -34.71
N ALA A 167 4.69 -18.52 -34.54
CA ALA A 167 4.58 -17.43 -35.52
C ALA A 167 5.43 -17.64 -36.79
N GLN A 168 6.02 -18.82 -36.99
CA GLN A 168 6.69 -19.19 -38.22
C GLN A 168 6.30 -20.63 -38.60
N GLN A 169 5.58 -20.73 -39.73
CA GLN A 169 5.22 -21.94 -40.48
C GLN A 169 3.98 -22.71 -39.99
N GLY A 170 2.85 -22.44 -40.67
CA GLY A 170 1.69 -23.32 -40.71
C GLY A 170 0.39 -22.53 -40.75
N THR A 171 -0.18 -22.34 -41.94
CA THR A 171 -1.60 -22.01 -42.09
C THR A 171 -2.42 -23.07 -41.35
N LEU A 172 -2.95 -22.74 -40.18
CA LEU A 172 -3.95 -23.60 -39.54
C LEU A 172 -5.18 -23.64 -40.47
N PRO A 173 -5.63 -24.82 -40.91
CA PRO A 173 -6.84 -24.90 -41.71
C PRO A 173 -8.02 -24.54 -40.80
N VAL A 174 -8.67 -23.41 -41.10
CA VAL A 174 -9.93 -23.06 -40.47
C VAL A 174 -10.93 -24.15 -40.88
N PRO A 175 -11.59 -24.84 -39.93
CA PRO A 175 -12.59 -25.85 -40.25
C PRO A 175 -13.70 -25.21 -41.08
N ALA A 176 -13.87 -25.67 -42.32
CA ALA A 176 -14.88 -25.18 -43.24
C ALA A 176 -15.96 -26.26 -43.44
N GLY A 177 -17.23 -25.86 -43.39
CA GLY A 177 -18.39 -26.74 -43.43
C GLY A 177 -19.69 -25.95 -43.25
N CYS A 178 -20.86 -26.60 -43.35
CA CYS A 178 -22.14 -25.89 -43.29
C CYS A 178 -22.39 -25.25 -41.91
N THR A 179 -22.48 -23.91 -41.88
CA THR A 179 -22.68 -23.14 -40.63
C THR A 179 -24.14 -22.79 -40.34
N ASP A 180 -25.07 -23.12 -41.23
CA ASP A 180 -26.50 -22.88 -41.03
C ASP A 180 -27.15 -24.03 -40.24
N GLN A 181 -27.67 -23.71 -39.06
CA GLN A 181 -28.32 -24.66 -38.15
C GLN A 181 -29.61 -25.28 -38.72
N THR A 182 -30.18 -24.71 -39.78
CA THR A 182 -31.40 -25.20 -40.43
C THR A 182 -31.13 -26.21 -41.55
N ALA A 183 -29.87 -26.36 -41.98
CA ALA A 183 -29.46 -27.35 -42.97
C ALA A 183 -29.31 -28.74 -42.35
N LYS A 184 -29.54 -29.81 -43.14
CA LYS A 184 -29.42 -31.20 -42.67
C LYS A 184 -28.00 -31.63 -42.31
N ASN A 185 -27.01 -30.98 -42.89
CA ASN A 185 -25.59 -31.28 -42.70
C ASN A 185 -24.86 -30.17 -41.93
N PHE A 186 -25.58 -29.48 -41.03
CA PHE A 186 -24.98 -28.49 -40.14
C PHE A 186 -23.82 -29.09 -39.34
N ASP A 187 -22.66 -28.43 -39.37
CA ASP A 187 -21.48 -28.78 -38.57
C ASP A 187 -21.20 -27.69 -37.53
N PRO A 188 -21.38 -27.98 -36.23
CA PRO A 188 -21.17 -27.00 -35.16
C PRO A 188 -19.69 -26.65 -34.94
N THR A 189 -18.75 -27.37 -35.57
CA THR A 189 -17.31 -27.10 -35.49
C THR A 189 -16.79 -26.25 -36.65
N ALA A 190 -17.59 -26.06 -37.70
CA ALA A 190 -17.25 -25.21 -38.83
C ALA A 190 -17.24 -23.73 -38.42
N ARG A 191 -16.16 -23.01 -38.78
CA ARG A 191 -16.02 -21.56 -38.55
C ARG A 191 -16.06 -20.72 -39.82
N SER A 192 -16.08 -21.37 -40.98
CA SER A 192 -16.30 -20.75 -42.29
C SER A 192 -17.29 -21.60 -43.07
N ASP A 193 -18.32 -20.98 -43.63
CA ASP A 193 -19.26 -21.67 -44.51
C ASP A 193 -18.56 -22.01 -45.84
N ASP A 194 -18.64 -23.27 -46.25
CA ASP A 194 -18.10 -23.73 -47.54
C ASP A 194 -19.19 -23.86 -48.62
N GLY A 195 -20.44 -23.50 -48.29
CA GLY A 195 -21.57 -23.53 -49.22
C GLY A 195 -22.12 -24.93 -49.49
N SER A 196 -21.68 -25.94 -48.73
CA SER A 196 -22.15 -27.33 -48.85
C SER A 196 -23.52 -27.60 -48.20
N CYS A 197 -24.20 -26.58 -47.67
CA CYS A 197 -25.46 -26.74 -46.94
C CYS A 197 -26.58 -27.36 -47.79
N LEU A 198 -27.15 -28.46 -47.28
CA LEU A 198 -28.25 -29.20 -47.89
C LEU A 198 -29.56 -28.88 -47.18
N TYR A 199 -30.43 -28.19 -47.90
CA TYR A 199 -31.80 -27.89 -47.46
C TYR A 199 -32.76 -28.87 -48.13
N THR A 200 -33.63 -29.50 -47.34
CA THR A 200 -34.77 -30.24 -47.88
C THR A 200 -36.02 -29.41 -47.70
N PHE A 201 -36.68 -29.13 -48.81
CA PHE A 201 -38.02 -28.55 -48.85
C PHE A 201 -39.07 -29.62 -48.55
#